data_AF-A0A657PPM8-F1
#
_entry.id   AF-A0A657PPM8-F1
#
_cell.length_a   1.000
_cell.length_b   1.000
_cell.length_c   1.000
_cell.angle_alpha   90.00
_cell.angle_beta   90.00
_cell.angle_gamma   90.00
#
_symmetry.space_group_name_H-M   'P 1'
#
loop_
_entity.id
_entity.type
_entity.pdbx_description
1 polymer ?
#
loop_
_entity_poly.entity_id
_entity_poly.type
_entity_poly.pdbx_seq_one_letter_code
_entity_poly.pdbx_strand_id
1 'polypeptide(L)'
;MNEYILTNEPSIRIGFFLGVFVLVALWELASPKRPLSTSKAGRWLANIAVVALNTLLLRLLFPAAAVGVALFAQNHGWGLFNAIDAPLWLALPASVVLLDFAIWLQHV
;
A
#
# COMPACT_ATOMS: atom_id res chain seq x y z
N MET A 1 -4.14 -24.38 -6.05
CA MET A 1 -3.07 -23.34 -6.09
C MET A 1 -3.57 -22.01 -5.52
N ASN A 2 -4.64 -21.41 -6.07
CA ASN A 2 -5.17 -20.13 -5.59
C ASN A 2 -5.61 -20.14 -4.11
N GLU A 3 -6.27 -21.20 -3.67
CA GLU A 3 -6.73 -21.35 -2.28
C GLU A 3 -5.58 -21.41 -1.26
N TYR A 4 -4.47 -22.08 -1.61
CA TYR A 4 -3.27 -22.11 -0.80
C TYR A 4 -2.64 -20.71 -0.65
N ILE A 5 -2.60 -19.95 -1.75
CA ILE A 5 -2.06 -18.58 -1.76
C ILE A 5 -2.94 -17.66 -0.91
N LEU A 6 -4.26 -17.71 -1.06
CA LEU A 6 -5.19 -16.89 -0.28
C LEU A 6 -5.12 -17.21 1.22
N THR A 7 -5.01 -18.48 1.58
CA THR A 7 -4.92 -18.92 2.98
C THR A 7 -3.61 -18.50 3.64
N ASN A 8 -2.50 -18.47 2.88
CA ASN A 8 -1.17 -18.13 3.37
C ASN A 8 -0.71 -16.71 3.00
N GLU A 9 -1.57 -15.88 2.41
CA GLU A 9 -1.22 -14.56 1.89
C GLU A 9 -0.46 -13.70 2.92
N PRO A 10 -0.88 -13.62 4.21
CA PRO A 10 -0.17 -12.81 5.20
C PRO A 10 1.24 -13.32 5.46
N SER A 11 1.41 -14.64 5.55
CA SER A 11 2.70 -15.30 5.78
C SER A 11 3.64 -15.11 4.59
N ILE A 12 3.10 -15.22 3.37
CA ILE A 12 3.86 -15.01 2.13
C ILE A 12 4.34 -13.55 2.04
N ARG A 13 3.46 -12.56 2.29
CA ARG A 13 3.85 -11.13 2.31
C ARG A 13 4.95 -10.84 3.31
N ILE A 14 4.81 -11.34 4.54
CA ILE A 14 5.82 -11.12 5.59
C ILE A 14 7.14 -11.80 5.20
N GLY A 15 7.09 -13.01 4.63
CA GLY A 15 8.26 -13.72 4.13
C GLY A 15 9.02 -12.94 3.06
N PHE A 16 8.31 -12.41 2.05
CA PHE A 16 8.93 -11.56 1.02
C PHE A 16 9.45 -10.24 1.59
N PHE A 17 8.69 -9.58 2.47
CA PHE A 17 9.13 -8.34 3.10
C PHE A 17 10.44 -8.54 3.87
N LEU A 18 10.49 -9.53 4.76
CA LEU A 18 11.69 -9.86 5.53
C LEU A 18 12.84 -10.31 4.63
N GLY A 19 12.56 -11.14 3.61
CA GLY A 19 13.56 -11.62 2.67
C GLY A 19 14.22 -10.48 1.90
N VAL A 20 13.43 -9.59 1.31
CA VAL A 20 13.94 -8.40 0.60
C VAL A 20 14.66 -7.47 1.56
N PHE A 21 14.11 -7.23 2.76
CA PHE A 21 14.76 -6.40 3.77
C PHE A 21 16.15 -6.92 4.14
N VAL A 22 16.28 -8.23 4.41
CA VAL A 22 17.57 -8.86 4.72
C VAL A 22 18.53 -8.76 3.53
N LEU A 23 18.06 -9.02 2.30
CA LEU A 23 18.89 -8.91 1.11
C LEU A 23 19.45 -7.49 0.94
N VAL A 24 18.62 -6.47 1.09
CA VAL A 24 19.03 -5.07 1.01
C VAL A 24 19.94 -4.68 2.18
N ALA A 25 19.66 -5.16 3.39
CA ALA A 25 20.49 -4.90 4.57
C ALA A 25 21.90 -5.49 4.42
N LEU A 26 22.01 -6.73 3.91
CA LEU A 26 23.28 -7.36 3.58
C LEU A 26 24.02 -6.63 2.47
N TRP A 27 23.30 -6.18 1.43
CA TRP A 27 23.88 -5.36 0.36
C TRP A 27 24.43 -4.03 0.88
N GLU A 28 23.70 -3.35 1.79
CA GLU A 28 24.15 -2.10 2.42
C GLU A 28 25.39 -2.30 3.32
N LEU A 29 25.62 -3.52 3.82
CA LEU A 29 26.85 -3.89 4.54
C LEU A 29 28.01 -4.18 3.58
N ALA A 30 27.76 -4.90 2.49
CA ALA A 30 28.77 -5.32 1.53
C ALA A 30 29.31 -4.17 0.65
N SER A 31 28.45 -3.22 0.27
CA SER A 31 28.84 -2.11 -0.62
C SER A 31 28.16 -0.78 -0.22
N PRO A 32 28.68 -0.09 0.81
CA PRO A 32 28.14 1.19 1.24
C PRO A 32 28.43 2.28 0.20
N LYS A 33 27.38 2.77 -0.48
CA LYS A 33 27.48 3.78 -1.55
C LYS A 33 27.65 5.22 -1.04
N ARG A 34 27.33 5.51 0.23
CA ARG A 34 27.38 6.86 0.82
C ARG A 34 27.94 6.83 2.25
N PRO A 35 28.70 7.85 2.67
CA PRO A 35 29.08 8.01 4.07
C PRO A 35 27.82 8.16 4.94
N LEU A 36 27.81 7.50 6.09
CA LEU A 36 26.66 7.47 6.98
C LEU A 36 26.58 8.80 7.76
N SER A 37 25.49 9.54 7.58
CA SER A 37 25.17 10.70 8.41
C SER A 37 24.45 10.33 9.72
N THR A 38 23.91 9.11 9.81
CA THR A 38 23.12 8.59 10.94
C THR A 38 23.44 7.11 11.17
N SER A 39 23.17 6.60 12.38
CA SER A 39 23.37 5.18 12.70
C SER A 39 22.49 4.26 11.84
N LYS A 40 23.05 3.14 11.35
CA LYS A 40 22.32 2.15 10.53
C LYS A 40 21.15 1.53 11.31
N ALA A 41 21.41 1.14 12.56
CA ALA A 41 20.41 0.55 13.44
C ALA A 41 19.21 1.49 13.69
N GLY A 42 19.47 2.79 13.86
CA GLY A 42 18.42 3.79 14.01
C GLY A 42 17.53 3.91 12.76
N ARG A 43 18.14 3.94 11.57
CA ARG A 43 17.40 3.96 10.29
C ARG A 43 16.55 2.70 10.09
N TRP A 44 17.12 1.53 10.38
CA TRP A 44 16.40 0.25 10.24
C TRP A 44 15.21 0.17 11.21
N LEU A 45 15.41 0.52 12.48
CA LEU A 45 14.34 0.52 13.48
C LEU A 45 13.23 1.51 13.11
N ALA A 46 13.59 2.73 12.70
CA ALA A 46 12.61 3.73 12.28
C ALA A 46 11.78 3.24 11.08
N ASN A 47 12.41 2.67 10.05
CA ASN A 47 11.70 2.16 8.88
C ASN A 47 10.78 0.99 9.21
N ILE A 48 11.24 0.02 10.02
CA ILE A 48 10.41 -1.10 10.47
C ILE A 48 9.24 -0.60 11.31
N ALA A 49 9.47 0.34 12.22
CA ALA A 49 8.43 0.93 13.06
C ALA A 49 7.37 1.64 12.22
N VAL A 50 7.78 2.44 11.22
CA VAL A 50 6.86 3.12 10.30
C VAL A 50 6.02 2.10 9.51
N VAL A 51 6.64 1.04 8.97
CA VAL A 51 5.90 -0.01 8.23
C VAL A 51 4.91 -0.74 9.13
N ALA A 52 5.34 -1.14 10.33
CA ALA A 52 4.49 -1.85 11.28
C ALA A 52 3.32 -0.98 11.74
N LEU A 53 3.60 0.28 12.09
CA LEU A 53 2.58 1.24 12.51
C LEU A 53 1.59 1.52 11.38
N ASN A 54 2.07 1.78 10.15
CA ASN A 54 1.20 2.01 9.00
C ASN A 54 0.28 0.81 8.73
N THR A 55 0.83 -0.40 8.75
CA THR A 55 0.06 -1.64 8.55
C THR A 55 -0.99 -1.82 9.64
N LEU A 56 -0.62 -1.60 10.90
CA LEU A 56 -1.53 -1.73 12.04
C LEU A 56 -2.65 -0.69 11.99
N LEU A 57 -2.31 0.57 11.75
CA LEU A 57 -3.27 1.67 11.65
C LEU A 57 -4.24 1.45 10.48
N LEU A 58 -3.74 1.08 9.30
CA LEU A 58 -4.61 0.77 8.17
C LEU A 58 -5.53 -0.41 8.46
N ARG A 59 -5.02 -1.45 9.12
CA ARG A 59 -5.85 -2.62 9.46
C ARG A 59 -6.89 -2.33 10.54
N LEU A 60 -6.59 -1.44 11.49
CA LEU A 60 -7.47 -1.14 12.62
C LEU A 60 -8.47 -0.03 12.29
N LEU A 61 -8.01 1.07 11.70
CA LEU A 61 -8.80 2.27 11.42
C LEU A 61 -9.48 2.21 10.06
N PHE A 62 -8.89 1.47 9.12
CA PHE A 62 -9.29 1.45 7.71
C PHE A 62 -9.47 0.03 7.13
N PRO A 63 -9.98 -0.99 7.88
CA PRO A 63 -10.06 -2.38 7.40
C PRO A 63 -10.87 -2.54 6.10
N ALA A 64 -11.75 -1.58 5.81
CA ALA A 64 -12.50 -1.50 4.56
C ALA A 64 -12.53 -0.06 4.02
N ALA A 65 -11.47 0.74 4.17
CA ALA A 65 -11.59 2.17 3.86
C ALA A 65 -11.93 2.46 2.41
N ALA A 66 -11.05 2.14 1.46
CA ALA A 66 -11.32 2.41 0.05
C ALA A 66 -12.47 1.55 -0.49
N VAL A 67 -12.47 0.25 -0.19
CA VAL A 67 -13.47 -0.70 -0.70
C VAL A 67 -14.85 -0.46 -0.06
N GLY A 68 -14.90 -0.26 1.26
CA GLY A 68 -16.15 0.01 1.99
C GLY A 68 -16.73 1.38 1.66
N VAL A 69 -15.90 2.42 1.48
CA VAL A 69 -16.38 3.72 0.97
C VAL A 69 -16.90 3.59 -0.46
N ALA A 70 -16.23 2.82 -1.32
CA ALA A 70 -16.71 2.56 -2.68
C ALA A 70 -18.07 1.83 -2.68
N LEU A 71 -18.23 0.80 -1.84
CA LEU A 71 -19.50 0.08 -1.68
C LEU A 71 -20.61 0.97 -1.09
N PHE A 72 -20.28 1.77 -0.07
CA PHE A 72 -21.21 2.72 0.52
C PHE A 72 -21.67 3.75 -0.52
N ALA A 73 -20.74 4.31 -1.29
CA ALA A 73 -21.01 5.27 -2.34
C ALA A 73 -21.85 4.64 -3.46
N GLN A 74 -21.53 3.41 -3.87
CA GLN A 74 -22.33 2.66 -4.85
C GLN A 74 -23.78 2.47 -4.38
N ASN A 75 -23.98 2.04 -3.13
CA ASN A 75 -25.32 1.80 -2.57
C ASN A 75 -26.18 3.07 -2.45
N HIS A 76 -25.55 4.24 -2.28
CA HIS A 76 -26.22 5.53 -2.19
C HIS A 76 -26.21 6.32 -3.51
N GLY A 77 -25.67 5.76 -4.59
CA GLY A 77 -25.52 6.43 -5.88
C GLY A 77 -24.57 7.64 -5.84
N TRP A 78 -23.65 7.71 -4.87
CA TRP A 78 -22.70 8.81 -4.73
C TRP A 78 -21.49 8.63 -5.66
N GLY A 79 -21.05 9.72 -6.27
CA GLY A 79 -19.85 9.76 -7.10
C GLY A 79 -20.14 9.95 -8.59
N LEU A 80 -19.16 10.52 -9.30
CA LEU A 80 -19.30 10.95 -10.70
C LEU A 80 -19.78 9.83 -11.61
N PHE A 81 -19.17 8.65 -11.51
CA PHE A 81 -19.51 7.50 -12.37
C PHE A 81 -20.85 6.85 -12.04
N ASN A 82 -21.34 6.97 -10.80
CA ASN A 82 -22.68 6.52 -10.43
C ASN A 82 -23.77 7.48 -10.95
N ALA A 83 -23.48 8.79 -11.04
CA ALA A 83 -24.43 9.79 -11.53
C ALA A 83 -24.66 9.74 -13.05
N ILE A 84 -23.64 9.35 -13.83
CA ILE A 84 -23.71 9.31 -15.31
C ILE A 84 -23.86 7.89 -15.87
N ASP A 85 -24.03 6.89 -15.00
CA ASP A 85 -24.13 5.46 -15.35
C ASP A 85 -23.05 5.02 -16.36
N ALA A 86 -21.79 5.38 -16.05
CA ALA A 86 -20.68 5.17 -16.97
C ALA A 86 -20.42 3.66 -17.19
N PRO A 87 -20.15 3.22 -18.43
CA PRO A 87 -19.84 1.83 -18.69
C PRO A 87 -18.52 1.43 -18.02
N LEU A 88 -18.44 0.20 -17.51
CA LEU A 88 -17.33 -0.29 -16.69
C LEU A 88 -15.96 -0.13 -17.37
N TRP A 89 -15.90 -0.36 -18.68
CA TRP A 89 -14.66 -0.25 -19.46
C TRP A 89 -14.05 1.16 -19.44
N LEU A 90 -14.86 2.19 -19.21
CA LEU A 90 -14.42 3.58 -19.10
C LEU A 90 -14.23 3.99 -17.63
N ALA A 91 -15.20 3.65 -16.77
CA ALA A 91 -15.19 4.03 -15.36
C ALA A 91 -13.96 3.47 -14.63
N LEU A 92 -13.55 2.24 -14.95
CA LEU A 92 -12.44 1.56 -14.28
C LEU A 92 -11.08 2.22 -14.56
N PRO A 93 -10.61 2.39 -15.83
CA PRO A 93 -9.36 3.10 -16.08
C PRO A 93 -9.41 4.57 -15.67
N ALA A 94 -10.55 5.25 -15.86
CA ALA A 94 -10.68 6.65 -15.44
C ALA A 94 -10.58 6.81 -13.92
N SER A 95 -11.16 5.89 -13.13
CA SER A 95 -11.02 5.89 -11.67
C SER A 95 -9.57 5.77 -11.23
N VAL A 96 -8.77 4.94 -11.90
CA VAL A 96 -7.33 4.80 -11.59
C VAL A 96 -6.59 6.11 -11.84
N VAL A 97 -6.78 6.72 -13.02
CA VAL A 97 -6.12 7.98 -13.37
C VAL A 97 -6.52 9.11 -12.44
N LEU A 98 -7.82 9.24 -12.15
CA LEU A 98 -8.33 10.30 -11.26
C LEU A 98 -7.88 10.10 -9.81
N LEU A 99 -7.83 8.86 -9.32
CA LEU A 99 -7.36 8.57 -7.98
C LEU A 99 -5.86 8.86 -7.84
N ASP A 100 -5.05 8.48 -8.84
CA ASP A 100 -3.62 8.79 -8.87
C ASP A 100 -3.38 10.31 -8.91
N PHE A 101 -4.13 11.03 -9.75
CA PHE A 101 -4.08 12.49 -9.80
C PHE A 101 -4.49 13.14 -8.47
N ALA A 102 -5.52 12.62 -7.80
CA ALA A 102 -5.94 13.12 -6.49
C ALA A 102 -4.86 12.90 -5.41
N ILE A 103 -4.16 11.76 -5.42
CA ILE A 103 -3.03 11.48 -4.54
C ILE A 103 -1.83 12.38 -4.88
N TRP A 104 -1.57 12.59 -6.18
CA TRP A 104 -0.52 13.49 -6.63
C TRP A 104 -0.77 14.93 -6.14
N LEU A 105 -2.01 15.42 -6.20
CA LEU A 105 -2.38 16.74 -5.69
C LEU A 105 -2.12 16.92 -4.19
N GLN A 106 -2.08 15.84 -3.39
CA GLN A 106 -1.73 15.93 -1.97
C GLN A 106 -0.27 16.39 -1.73
N HIS A 107 0.57 16.34 -2.76
CA HIS A 107 1.98 16.74 -2.70
C HIS A 107 2.22 18.20 -3.13
N VAL A 108 1.20 18.90 -3.63
CA VAL A 108 1.26 20.32 -4.04
C VAL A 108 0.92 21.22 -2.86
#